data_AF-A0A9D1ZWA1-F1
#
_entry.id   AF-A0A9D1ZWA1-F1
#
_cell.length_a   1.000
_cell.length_b   1.000
_cell.length_c   1.000
_cell.angle_alpha   90.00
_cell.angle_beta   90.00
_cell.angle_gamma   90.00
#
_symmetry.space_group_name_H-M   'P 1'
#
loop_
_entity.id
_entity.type
_entity.pdbx_description
1 polymer ?
#
loop_
_entity_poly.entity_id
_entity_poly.type
_entity_poly.pdbx_seq_one_letter_code
_entity_poly.pdbx_strand_id
1 'polypeptide(L)'
;MIAGISNAKSTATPQKNDLKSILTIFMMTVYSAPRTMNICNFGKSLPCLVPHFTERLKARARFNPHRYCFVGNGDELSEFFVIEISPSMLNNTKYEICAEILMQMIVAFCELHGICITSNVGRYYSLMFRQFAESKGLRCTYDRIRGWGNVTPSEKFKDFIDGIKVNF
;
A
#
# COMPACT_ATOMS: atom_id res chain seq x y z
N MET A 1 10.20 -53.73 -2.77
CA MET A 1 11.07 -52.59 -2.41
C MET A 1 11.21 -51.69 -3.65
N ILE A 2 10.96 -50.38 -3.69
CA ILE A 2 10.37 -49.36 -2.81
C ILE A 2 9.77 -48.30 -3.76
N ALA A 3 8.54 -47.85 -3.40
CA ALA A 3 7.85 -46.57 -3.62
C ALA A 3 7.89 -45.84 -4.97
N GLY A 4 6.68 -45.66 -5.51
CA GLY A 4 6.34 -44.63 -6.51
C GLY A 4 6.37 -43.22 -5.92
N ILE A 5 6.80 -42.28 -6.75
CA ILE A 5 6.81 -40.84 -6.45
C ILE A 5 5.51 -40.26 -7.01
N SER A 6 4.56 -39.95 -6.12
CA SER A 6 3.38 -39.16 -6.47
C SER A 6 3.77 -37.68 -6.50
N ASN A 7 3.68 -37.08 -7.68
CA ASN A 7 3.75 -35.63 -7.85
C ASN A 7 2.42 -35.03 -7.37
N ALA A 8 2.33 -34.68 -6.08
CA ALA A 8 1.25 -33.84 -5.57
C ALA A 8 1.49 -32.40 -6.02
N LYS A 9 0.92 -32.01 -7.16
CA LYS A 9 0.69 -30.59 -7.47
C LYS A 9 -0.29 -30.07 -6.40
N SER A 10 0.22 -29.29 -5.47
CA SER A 10 -0.61 -28.46 -4.59
C SER A 10 -1.32 -27.42 -5.46
N THR A 11 -2.52 -27.76 -5.91
CA THR A 11 -3.48 -26.79 -6.44
C THR A 11 -4.08 -26.06 -5.25
N ALA A 12 -3.44 -24.97 -4.82
CA ALA A 12 -4.04 -24.04 -3.87
C ALA A 12 -5.39 -23.57 -4.45
N THR A 13 -6.47 -23.94 -3.78
CA THR A 13 -7.83 -23.59 -4.15
C THR A 13 -8.00 -22.08 -3.94
N PRO A 14 -8.58 -21.30 -4.88
CA PRO A 14 -8.80 -19.88 -4.66
C PRO A 14 -9.77 -19.71 -3.48
N GLN A 15 -9.31 -18.99 -2.46
CA GLN A 15 -10.09 -18.70 -1.27
C GLN A 15 -11.29 -17.85 -1.69
N LYS A 16 -12.49 -18.42 -1.63
CA LYS A 16 -13.76 -17.71 -1.90
C LYS A 16 -13.95 -16.68 -0.79
N ASN A 17 -13.54 -15.44 -1.03
CA ASN A 17 -13.78 -14.35 -0.09
C ASN A 17 -15.28 -14.00 -0.10
N ASP A 18 -15.97 -14.17 1.03
CA ASP A 18 -17.35 -13.71 1.20
C ASP A 18 -17.42 -12.17 1.04
N LEU A 19 -18.57 -11.67 0.59
CA LEU A 19 -18.80 -10.25 0.29
C LEU A 19 -18.49 -9.35 1.50
N LYS A 20 -18.78 -9.85 2.71
CA LYS A 20 -18.43 -9.17 3.98
C LYS A 20 -16.93 -9.00 4.15
N SER A 21 -16.14 -10.01 3.81
CA SER A 21 -14.68 -9.97 3.89
C SER A 21 -14.10 -8.96 2.89
N ILE A 22 -14.66 -8.93 1.67
CA ILE A 22 -14.27 -7.96 0.63
C ILE A 22 -14.60 -6.54 1.08
N LEU A 23 -15.82 -6.31 1.59
CA LEU A 23 -16.24 -5.00 2.08
C LEU A 23 -15.38 -4.54 3.27
N THR A 24 -15.03 -5.44 4.18
CA THR A 24 -14.15 -5.16 5.32
C THR A 24 -12.75 -4.75 4.86
N ILE A 25 -12.16 -5.50 3.93
CA ILE A 25 -10.86 -5.17 3.34
C ILE A 25 -10.94 -3.80 2.66
N PHE A 26 -12.00 -3.54 1.91
CA PHE A 26 -12.18 -2.27 1.21
C PHE A 26 -12.28 -1.09 2.19
N MET A 27 -13.18 -1.17 3.19
CA MET A 27 -13.35 -0.09 4.19
C MET A 27 -12.09 0.13 5.02
N MET A 28 -11.37 -0.94 5.35
CA MET A 28 -10.09 -0.85 6.06
C MET A 28 -9.03 -0.16 5.21
N THR A 29 -8.81 -0.64 4.00
CA THR A 29 -7.68 -0.21 3.15
C THR A 29 -7.92 1.14 2.48
N VAL A 30 -9.16 1.49 2.15
CA VAL A 30 -9.49 2.75 1.46
C VAL A 30 -9.71 3.90 2.44
N TYR A 31 -10.30 3.65 3.62
CA TYR A 31 -10.71 4.72 4.52
C TYR A 31 -9.93 4.73 5.84
N SER A 32 -10.03 3.66 6.63
CA SER A 32 -9.56 3.68 8.02
C SER A 32 -8.03 3.65 8.14
N ALA A 33 -7.37 2.80 7.34
CA ALA A 33 -5.93 2.61 7.42
C ALA A 33 -5.13 3.82 6.92
N PRO A 34 -5.38 4.42 5.73
CA PRO A 34 -4.61 5.57 5.26
C PRO A 34 -4.68 6.76 6.23
N ARG A 35 -5.87 7.03 6.79
CA ARG A 35 -6.06 8.08 7.80
C ARG A 35 -5.25 7.81 9.07
N THR A 36 -5.35 6.59 9.60
CA THR A 36 -4.63 6.21 10.82
C THR A 36 -3.12 6.22 10.60
N MET A 37 -2.66 5.71 9.45
CA MET A 37 -1.25 5.77 9.06
C MET A 37 -0.74 7.20 8.92
N ASN A 38 -1.54 8.14 8.40
CA ASN A 38 -1.17 9.55 8.31
C ASN A 38 -0.95 10.16 9.71
N ILE A 39 -1.88 9.89 10.64
CA ILE A 39 -1.78 10.35 12.02
C ILE A 39 -0.52 9.79 12.70
N CYS A 40 -0.32 8.47 12.64
CA CYS A 40 0.72 7.80 13.41
C CYS A 40 2.13 7.91 12.82
N ASN A 41 2.27 7.94 11.49
CA ASN A 41 3.58 7.92 10.83
C ASN A 41 4.05 9.28 10.29
N PHE A 42 3.12 10.22 10.11
CA PHE A 42 3.39 11.51 9.49
C PHE A 42 2.82 12.69 10.30
N GLY A 43 2.24 12.45 11.48
CA GLY A 43 1.72 13.51 12.33
C GLY A 43 0.61 14.36 11.67
N LYS A 44 -0.15 13.77 10.73
CA LYS A 44 -1.14 14.46 9.87
C LYS A 44 -0.53 15.47 8.88
N SER A 45 0.75 15.38 8.57
CA SER A 45 1.40 16.30 7.63
C SER A 45 1.04 16.03 6.17
N LEU A 46 0.55 14.83 5.83
CA LEU A 46 0.11 14.52 4.48
C LEU A 46 -1.28 15.10 4.22
N PRO A 47 -1.53 15.63 3.00
CA PRO A 47 -2.88 15.91 2.55
C PRO A 47 -3.71 14.62 2.55
N CYS A 48 -5.03 14.75 2.42
CA CYS A 48 -5.87 13.56 2.38
C CYS A 48 -5.55 12.75 1.11
N LEU A 49 -5.02 11.54 1.31
CA LEU A 49 -4.66 10.58 0.28
C LEU A 49 -5.77 9.54 0.18
N VAL A 50 -6.37 9.42 -1.00
CA VAL A 50 -7.48 8.50 -1.25
C VAL A 50 -7.00 7.34 -2.12
N PRO A 51 -6.96 6.12 -1.58
CA PRO A 51 -6.73 4.93 -2.40
C PRO A 51 -7.88 4.71 -3.39
N HIS A 52 -7.52 4.46 -4.66
CA HIS A 52 -8.48 4.25 -5.74
C HIS A 52 -8.02 3.10 -6.64
N PHE A 53 -8.87 2.08 -6.78
CA PHE A 53 -8.58 0.96 -7.67
C PHE A 53 -8.76 1.37 -9.13
N THR A 54 -7.77 1.08 -9.97
CA THR A 54 -7.81 1.40 -11.40
C THR A 54 -7.27 0.27 -12.27
N GLU A 55 -8.06 -0.13 -13.27
CA GLU A 55 -7.76 -1.27 -14.15
C GLU A 55 -6.50 -1.09 -15.00
N ARG A 56 -6.03 0.15 -15.17
CA ARG A 56 -4.92 0.48 -16.08
C ARG A 56 -3.55 0.39 -15.42
N LEU A 57 -3.47 0.17 -14.11
CA LEU A 57 -2.19 0.18 -13.39
C LEU A 57 -1.48 -1.17 -13.50
N LYS A 58 -0.32 -1.16 -14.15
CA LYS A 58 0.59 -2.31 -14.24
C LYS A 58 1.41 -2.53 -12.97
N ALA A 59 1.66 -1.46 -12.20
CA ALA A 59 2.28 -1.53 -10.87
C ALA A 59 1.24 -1.94 -9.81
N ARG A 60 1.69 -2.39 -8.64
CA ARG A 60 0.79 -2.73 -7.51
C ARG A 60 0.03 -1.52 -6.99
N ALA A 61 0.76 -0.44 -6.74
CA ALA A 61 0.21 0.85 -6.38
C ALA A 61 1.13 1.98 -6.90
N ARG A 62 0.58 3.19 -7.01
CA ARG A 62 1.30 4.39 -7.44
C ARG A 62 0.68 5.64 -6.84
N PHE A 63 1.48 6.46 -6.17
CA PHE A 63 1.17 7.86 -5.94
C PHE A 63 1.43 8.69 -7.20
N ASN A 64 0.51 9.59 -7.55
CA ASN A 64 0.68 10.53 -8.65
C ASN A 64 0.42 11.96 -8.14
N PRO A 65 1.44 12.82 -8.04
CA PRO A 65 1.29 14.19 -7.53
C PRO A 65 0.48 15.10 -8.46
N HIS A 66 0.17 14.66 -9.68
CA HIS A 66 -0.64 15.43 -10.63
C HIS A 66 -2.09 14.94 -10.73
N ARG A 67 -2.47 13.93 -9.92
CA ARG A 67 -3.82 13.37 -9.95
C ARG A 67 -4.54 13.67 -8.64
N TYR A 68 -5.54 14.53 -8.75
CA TYR A 68 -6.45 14.87 -7.69
C TYR A 68 -7.87 14.40 -8.00
N CYS A 69 -8.65 14.14 -6.96
CA CYS A 69 -10.10 14.16 -7.05
C CYS A 69 -10.66 15.35 -6.26
N PHE A 70 -11.72 15.94 -6.80
CA PHE A 70 -12.50 16.95 -6.11
C PHE A 70 -13.72 16.28 -5.51
N VAL A 71 -13.93 16.48 -4.21
CA VAL A 71 -15.21 16.19 -3.59
C VAL A 71 -15.85 17.53 -3.29
N GLY A 72 -16.96 17.80 -3.97
CA GLY A 72 -17.81 18.95 -3.68
C GLY A 72 -18.83 18.57 -2.61
N ASN A 73 -18.97 19.38 -1.57
CA ASN A 73 -20.08 19.29 -0.62
C ASN A 73 -20.76 20.66 -0.52
N GLY A 74 -21.67 20.93 -1.46
CA GLY A 74 -22.16 22.30 -1.67
C GLY A 74 -21.08 23.18 -2.30
N ASP A 75 -20.77 24.32 -1.65
CA ASP A 75 -19.81 25.31 -2.15
C ASP A 75 -18.34 25.00 -1.78
N GLU A 76 -18.08 23.97 -0.96
CA GLU A 76 -16.72 23.56 -0.61
C GLU A 76 -16.17 22.51 -1.59
N LEU A 77 -15.08 22.87 -2.28
CA LEU A 77 -14.25 21.96 -3.08
C LEU A 77 -13.03 21.55 -2.27
N SER A 78 -12.96 20.27 -1.90
CA SER A 78 -11.75 19.70 -1.29
C SER A 78 -10.93 18.93 -2.33
N GLU A 79 -9.64 19.21 -2.41
CA GLU A 79 -8.69 18.51 -3.28
C GLU A 79 -8.04 17.34 -2.52
N PHE A 80 -8.13 16.14 -3.09
CA PHE A 80 -7.57 14.92 -2.53
C PHE A 80 -6.56 14.34 -3.50
N PHE A 81 -5.39 13.96 -3.01
CA PHE A 81 -4.42 13.24 -3.83
C PHE A 81 -4.81 11.77 -3.93
N VAL A 82 -4.61 11.18 -5.11
CA VAL A 82 -5.00 9.79 -5.36
C VAL A 82 -3.79 8.84 -5.25
N ILE A 83 -3.97 7.76 -4.49
CA ILE A 83 -3.10 6.58 -4.56
C ILE A 83 -3.79 5.55 -5.45
N GLU A 84 -3.27 5.34 -6.64
CA GLU A 84 -3.80 4.34 -7.56
C GLU A 84 -3.38 2.94 -7.09
N ILE A 85 -4.33 2.00 -7.08
CA ILE A 85 -4.08 0.59 -6.72
C ILE A 85 -4.53 -0.30 -7.88
N SER A 86 -3.72 -1.29 -8.23
CA SER A 86 -4.10 -2.29 -9.22
C SER A 86 -5.15 -3.27 -8.65
N PRO A 87 -6.20 -3.63 -9.40
CA PRO A 87 -7.17 -4.63 -8.96
C PRO A 87 -6.54 -5.98 -8.59
N SER A 88 -5.37 -6.31 -9.15
CA SER A 88 -4.62 -7.52 -8.81
C SER A 88 -4.26 -7.62 -7.32
N MET A 89 -4.13 -6.47 -6.64
CA MET A 89 -3.87 -6.38 -5.19
C MET A 89 -5.02 -6.90 -4.34
N LEU A 90 -6.23 -7.06 -4.89
CA LEU A 90 -7.35 -7.66 -4.16
C LEU A 90 -7.13 -9.15 -3.85
N ASN A 91 -6.15 -9.78 -4.50
CA ASN A 91 -5.73 -11.15 -4.19
C ASN A 91 -4.73 -11.24 -3.03
N ASN A 92 -4.28 -10.09 -2.51
CA ASN A 92 -3.33 -10.00 -1.41
C ASN A 92 -4.04 -9.85 -0.07
N THR A 93 -3.30 -10.11 1.01
CA THR A 93 -3.80 -9.88 2.35
C THR A 93 -3.98 -8.39 2.64
N LYS A 94 -4.87 -8.04 3.57
CA LYS A 94 -5.04 -6.65 4.04
C LYS A 94 -3.72 -6.00 4.46
N TYR A 95 -2.80 -6.77 5.02
CA TYR A 95 -1.49 -6.30 5.47
C TYR A 95 -0.60 -5.91 4.30
N GLU A 96 -0.57 -6.71 3.24
CA GLU A 96 0.20 -6.42 2.03
C GLU A 96 -0.37 -5.21 1.28
N ILE A 97 -1.70 -5.10 1.18
CA ILE A 97 -2.36 -3.93 0.59
C ILE A 97 -2.02 -2.67 1.39
N CYS A 98 -2.18 -2.71 2.72
CA CYS A 98 -1.82 -1.59 3.59
C CYS A 98 -0.32 -1.24 3.53
N ALA A 99 0.57 -2.22 3.37
CA ALA A 99 2.00 -1.98 3.22
C ALA A 99 2.33 -1.24 1.90
N GLU A 100 1.71 -1.62 0.79
CA GLU A 100 1.84 -0.92 -0.50
C GLU A 100 1.26 0.50 -0.41
N ILE A 101 0.12 0.68 0.29
CA ILE A 101 -0.44 2.01 0.55
C ILE A 101 0.54 2.86 1.37
N LEU A 102 1.09 2.33 2.47
CA LEU A 102 2.06 3.05 3.29
C LEU A 102 3.30 3.43 2.48
N MET A 103 3.78 2.54 1.61
CA MET A 103 4.86 2.86 0.68
C MET A 103 4.51 4.06 -0.20
N GLN A 104 3.30 4.10 -0.78
CA GLN A 104 2.88 5.25 -1.58
C GLN A 104 2.70 6.53 -0.75
N MET A 105 2.30 6.43 0.52
CA MET A 105 2.26 7.57 1.44
C MET A 105 3.66 8.11 1.76
N ILE A 106 4.67 7.23 1.88
CA ILE A 106 6.08 7.64 2.03
C ILE A 106 6.55 8.36 0.77
N VAL A 107 6.23 7.84 -0.41
CA VAL A 107 6.54 8.50 -1.69
C VAL A 107 5.89 9.88 -1.73
N ALA A 108 4.60 9.99 -1.39
CA ALA A 108 3.89 11.27 -1.34
C ALA A 108 4.54 12.25 -0.37
N PHE A 109 4.89 11.81 0.84
CA PHE A 109 5.55 12.67 1.83
C PHE A 109 6.88 13.19 1.29
N CYS A 110 7.70 12.30 0.73
CA CYS A 110 9.01 12.70 0.24
C CYS A 110 8.90 13.65 -0.96
N GLU A 111 7.98 13.39 -1.89
CA GLU A 111 7.71 14.27 -3.03
C GLU A 111 7.28 15.67 -2.57
N LEU A 112 6.29 15.77 -1.68
CA LEU A 112 5.73 17.04 -1.21
C LEU A 112 6.73 17.86 -0.35
N HIS A 113 7.72 17.19 0.25
CA HIS A 113 8.75 17.83 1.06
C HIS A 113 10.11 17.96 0.34
N GLY A 114 10.19 17.63 -0.96
CA GLY A 114 11.43 17.75 -1.74
C GLY A 114 12.55 16.79 -1.32
N ILE A 115 12.20 15.65 -0.71
CA ILE A 115 13.14 14.63 -0.23
C ILE A 115 13.38 13.60 -1.35
N CYS A 116 14.61 13.53 -1.86
CA CYS A 116 14.97 12.57 -2.89
C CYS A 116 15.15 11.15 -2.31
N ILE A 117 14.18 10.28 -2.56
CA ILE A 117 14.19 8.87 -2.11
C ILE A 117 14.58 7.88 -3.22
N THR A 118 14.86 8.36 -4.42
CA THR A 118 15.25 7.55 -5.58
C THR A 118 16.68 7.84 -6.00
N SER A 119 17.26 6.95 -6.80
CA SER A 119 18.61 7.05 -7.34
C SER A 119 18.59 6.67 -8.82
N ASN A 120 19.67 7.00 -9.54
CA ASN A 120 19.78 6.79 -10.99
C ASN A 120 18.60 7.44 -11.76
N VAL A 121 18.46 8.76 -11.58
CA VAL A 121 17.43 9.57 -12.28
C VAL A 121 16.01 9.03 -12.03
N GLY A 122 15.67 8.78 -10.77
CA GLY A 122 14.33 8.32 -10.39
C GLY A 122 14.08 6.82 -10.52
N ARG A 123 15.04 6.04 -11.05
CA ARG A 123 14.81 4.64 -11.43
C ARG A 123 14.71 3.68 -10.24
N TYR A 124 15.52 3.87 -9.21
CA TYR A 124 15.66 2.89 -8.12
C TYR A 124 15.40 3.52 -6.75
N TYR A 125 14.62 2.85 -5.90
CA TYR A 125 14.46 3.25 -4.51
C TYR A 125 15.79 3.10 -3.77
N SER A 126 16.22 4.20 -3.13
CA SER A 126 17.52 4.34 -2.48
C SER A 126 17.56 3.74 -1.07
N LEU A 127 18.73 3.75 -0.43
CA LEU A 127 18.86 3.44 1.00
C LEU A 127 18.05 4.40 1.88
N MET A 128 17.87 5.65 1.46
CA MET A 128 17.04 6.62 2.18
C MET A 128 15.58 6.19 2.18
N PHE A 129 15.05 5.71 1.04
CA PHE A 129 13.71 5.12 0.99
C PHE A 129 13.58 3.98 2.01
N ARG A 130 14.55 3.06 2.03
CA ARG A 130 14.55 1.95 2.98
C ARG A 130 14.46 2.44 4.42
N GLN A 131 15.28 3.42 4.81
CA GLN A 131 15.27 3.97 6.16
C GLN A 131 13.88 4.54 6.53
N PHE A 132 13.25 5.30 5.63
CA PHE A 132 11.89 5.80 5.86
C PHE A 132 10.87 4.67 6.00
N ALA A 133 10.91 3.67 5.11
CA ALA A 133 10.00 2.53 5.12
C ALA A 133 10.15 1.67 6.39
N GLU A 134 11.38 1.31 6.74
CA GLU A 134 11.68 0.52 7.93
C GLU A 134 11.32 1.25 9.23
N SER A 135 11.55 2.58 9.28
CA SER A 135 11.13 3.40 10.44
C SER A 135 9.62 3.40 10.69
N LYS A 136 8.81 3.09 9.66
CA LYS A 136 7.34 3.07 9.70
C LYS A 136 6.76 1.65 9.74
N GLY A 137 7.61 0.65 10.00
CA GLY A 137 7.18 -0.73 10.21
C GLY A 137 7.12 -1.59 8.94
N LEU A 138 7.69 -1.15 7.83
CA LEU A 138 7.86 -2.01 6.64
C LEU A 138 9.19 -2.78 6.72
N ARG A 139 9.31 -3.86 5.95
CA ARG A 139 10.57 -4.52 5.66
C ARG A 139 10.88 -4.31 4.19
N CYS A 140 12.11 -3.95 3.86
CA CYS A 140 12.52 -3.73 2.48
C CYS A 140 13.55 -4.77 2.04
N THR A 141 13.40 -5.28 0.82
CA THR A 141 14.42 -6.10 0.17
C THR A 141 14.92 -5.42 -1.09
N TYR A 142 16.23 -5.58 -1.35
CA TYR A 142 16.86 -5.04 -2.55
C TYR A 142 16.64 -5.98 -3.74
N ASP A 143 16.31 -5.40 -4.90
CA ASP A 143 16.38 -6.08 -6.19
C ASP A 143 16.95 -5.16 -7.30
N ARG A 144 17.36 -5.76 -8.42
CA ARG A 144 18.02 -5.07 -9.53
C ARG A 144 17.09 -4.18 -10.39
N ILE A 145 15.78 -4.35 -10.27
CA ILE A 145 14.74 -3.65 -11.03
C ILE A 145 14.25 -2.42 -10.26
N ARG A 146 14.02 -2.54 -8.95
CA ARG A 146 13.37 -1.49 -8.12
C ARG A 146 14.27 -0.90 -7.04
N GLY A 147 15.49 -1.41 -6.85
CA GLY A 147 16.31 -1.05 -5.70
C GLY A 147 15.69 -1.58 -4.41
N TRP A 148 15.55 -0.76 -3.38
CA TRP A 148 14.93 -1.14 -2.10
C TRP A 148 13.39 -1.11 -2.09
N GLY A 149 12.77 -1.09 -3.27
CA GLY A 149 11.33 -0.87 -3.45
C GLY A 149 10.42 -2.07 -3.20
N ASN A 150 10.95 -3.24 -2.85
CA ASN A 150 10.13 -4.39 -2.46
C ASN A 150 9.81 -4.29 -0.97
N VAL A 151 8.57 -3.95 -0.66
CA VAL A 151 8.09 -3.82 0.72
C VAL A 151 7.25 -5.01 1.14
N THR A 152 7.42 -5.46 2.38
CA THR A 152 6.52 -6.40 3.05
C THR A 152 6.18 -5.86 4.44
N PRO A 153 5.00 -6.21 5.00
CA PRO A 153 4.63 -5.79 6.35
C PRO A 153 5.54 -6.46 7.39
N SER A 154 6.11 -5.69 8.33
CA SER A 154 6.69 -6.29 9.54
C SER A 154 5.59 -6.78 10.48
N GLU A 155 5.94 -7.60 11.47
CA GLU A 155 4.95 -8.10 12.44
C GLU A 155 4.33 -6.96 13.25
N LYS A 156 5.14 -6.01 13.69
CA LYS A 156 4.67 -4.78 14.34
C LYS A 156 3.67 -4.00 13.48
N PHE A 157 3.86 -3.98 12.16
CA PHE A 157 2.93 -3.34 11.26
C PHE A 157 1.64 -4.14 11.09
N LYS A 158 1.70 -5.47 11.07
CA LYS A 158 0.48 -6.30 11.08
C LYS A 158 -0.34 -6.08 12.35
N ASP A 159 0.32 -6.08 13.52
CA ASP A 159 -0.31 -5.79 14.80
C ASP A 159 -0.98 -4.41 14.81
N PHE A 160 -0.29 -3.40 14.26
CA PHE A 160 -0.83 -2.07 14.09
C PHE A 160 -2.09 -2.08 13.22
N ILE A 161 -2.05 -2.76 12.07
CA ILE A 161 -3.20 -2.87 11.15
C ILE A 161 -4.36 -3.60 11.84
N ASP A 162 -4.11 -4.66 12.59
CA ASP A 162 -5.15 -5.38 13.35
C ASP A 162 -5.80 -4.53 14.45
N GLY A 163 -5.07 -3.56 15.01
CA GLY A 163 -5.59 -2.58 15.96
C GLY A 163 -6.50 -1.51 15.36
N ILE A 164 -6.59 -1.38 14.03
CA ILE A 164 -7.43 -0.36 13.37
C ILE A 164 -8.89 -0.80 13.39
N LYS A 165 -9.72 -0.04 14.11
CA LYS A 165 -11.17 -0.25 14.13
C LYS A 165 -11.79 0.20 12.81
N VAL A 166 -12.55 -0.69 12.18
CA VAL A 166 -13.40 -0.38 11.04
C VAL A 166 -14.83 -0.24 11.56
N ASN A 167 -15.39 0.95 11.45
CA ASN A 167 -16.80 1.18 11.77
C ASN A 167 -17.63 0.88 10.53
N PHE A 168 -18.62 0.01 10.65
CA PHE A 168 -19.60 -0.30 9.60
C PHE A 168 -20.86 0.54 9.76
#